data_AF-A0A953LIB4-F1
#
_entry.id   AF-A0A953LIB4-F1
#
_cell.length_a   1.000
_cell.length_b   1.000
_cell.length_c   1.000
_cell.angle_alpha   90.00
_cell.angle_beta   90.00
_cell.angle_gamma   90.00
#
_symmetry.space_group_name_H-M   'P 1'
#
loop_
_entity.id
_entity.type
_entity.pdbx_description
1 polymer ?
#
loop_
_entity_poly.entity_id
_entity_poly.type
_entity_poly.pdbx_seq_one_letter_code
_entity_poly.pdbx_strand_id
1 'polypeptide(L)'
;MNGQQTQAAHVHLPRSHLTARLQEGLTRRLTVLLAPAGYGKTSALRAFVGAAGLPVLWLDRPFETEWRGFLQQLGEGVARELRGGTSLVRALYGGGLPEDPLPLLLADLSAVAGDHVLGFDDLRPVPGD
;
A
#
# COMPACT_ATOMS: atom_id res chain seq x y z
N MET A 1 -28.02 -17.76 -21.29
CA MET A 1 -27.30 -18.95 -20.76
C MET A 1 -26.12 -18.44 -19.95
N ASN A 2 -26.30 -18.31 -18.63
CA ASN A 2 -25.30 -17.74 -17.71
C ASN A 2 -24.25 -18.80 -17.36
N GLY A 3 -23.00 -18.59 -17.77
CA GLY A 3 -21.87 -19.35 -17.27
C GLY A 3 -21.40 -18.77 -15.94
N GLN A 4 -21.85 -19.33 -14.82
CA GLN A 4 -21.19 -19.10 -13.54
C GLN A 4 -19.81 -19.75 -13.60
N GLN A 5 -18.76 -18.94 -13.72
CA GLN A 5 -17.38 -19.38 -13.54
C GLN A 5 -17.21 -19.85 -12.10
N THR A 6 -16.97 -21.15 -11.93
CA THR A 6 -16.60 -21.77 -10.67
C THR A 6 -15.28 -21.16 -10.19
N GLN A 7 -15.34 -20.25 -9.21
CA GLN A 7 -14.15 -19.73 -8.54
C GLN A 7 -13.44 -20.92 -7.87
N ALA A 8 -12.29 -21.33 -8.40
CA ALA A 8 -11.49 -22.39 -7.80
C ALA A 8 -11.16 -21.99 -6.35
N ALA A 9 -11.39 -22.90 -5.40
CA ALA A 9 -11.03 -22.67 -4.01
C ALA A 9 -9.50 -22.53 -3.90
N HIS A 10 -9.01 -21.31 -3.76
CA HIS A 10 -7.59 -21.05 -3.53
C HIS A 10 -7.25 -21.42 -2.08
N VAL A 11 -6.59 -22.55 -1.88
CA VAL A 11 -6.09 -22.96 -0.57
C VAL A 11 -4.89 -22.08 -0.21
N HIS A 12 -5.02 -21.27 0.84
CA HIS A 12 -3.91 -20.51 1.40
C HIS A 12 -3.03 -21.43 2.24
N LEU A 13 -1.84 -21.77 1.72
CA LEU A 13 -0.82 -22.50 2.48
C LEU A 13 0.02 -21.49 3.29
N PRO A 14 0.04 -21.57 4.63
CA PRO A 14 0.84 -20.68 5.46
C PRO A 14 2.33 -20.78 5.11
N ARG A 15 3.00 -19.64 4.92
CA ARG A 15 4.43 -19.57 4.63
C ARG A 15 5.18 -18.90 5.79
N SER A 16 5.19 -19.56 6.94
CA SER A 16 5.73 -19.03 8.21
C SER A 16 7.13 -18.41 8.09
N HIS A 17 8.04 -19.05 7.36
CA HIS A 17 9.39 -18.51 7.13
C HIS A 17 9.39 -17.20 6.32
N LEU A 18 8.52 -17.07 5.31
CA LEU A 18 8.39 -15.84 4.54
C LEU A 18 7.75 -14.73 5.38
N THR A 19 6.74 -15.06 6.17
CA THR A 19 6.12 -14.11 7.12
C THR A 19 7.15 -13.60 8.13
N ALA A 20 7.99 -14.47 8.69
CA ALA A 20 9.06 -14.07 9.62
C ALA A 20 10.07 -13.11 8.96
N ARG A 21 10.49 -13.39 7.71
CA ARG A 21 11.38 -12.47 6.97
C ARG A 21 10.72 -11.12 6.65
N LEU A 22 9.42 -11.10 6.39
CA LEU A 22 8.67 -9.86 6.20
C LEU A 22 8.54 -9.08 7.52
N GLN A 23 8.38 -9.77 8.65
CA GLN A 23 8.40 -9.17 10.00
C GLN A 23 9.75 -8.56 10.34
N GLU A 24 10.86 -9.24 10.05
CA GLU A 24 12.20 -8.63 10.15
C GLU A 24 12.31 -7.36 9.31
N GLY A 25 11.66 -7.37 8.13
CA GLY A 25 11.57 -6.22 7.23
C GLY A 25 10.88 -4.99 7.82
N LEU A 26 10.02 -5.13 8.85
CA LEU A 26 9.40 -3.99 9.55
C LEU A 26 10.43 -3.13 10.29
N THR A 27 11.59 -3.70 10.64
CA THR A 27 12.69 -2.95 11.26
C THR A 27 13.43 -2.06 10.26
N ARG A 28 13.10 -2.15 8.96
CA ARG A 28 13.72 -1.39 7.87
C ARG A 28 12.74 -0.34 7.35
N ARG A 29 13.27 0.78 6.86
CA ARG A 29 12.47 1.86 6.25
C ARG A 29 11.76 1.44 4.96
N LEU A 30 12.28 0.44 4.27
CA LEU A 30 11.72 -0.09 3.02
C LEU A 30 12.00 -1.59 2.92
N THR A 31 10.94 -2.37 2.68
CA THR A 31 11.01 -3.79 2.37
C THR A 31 10.35 -4.05 1.02
N VAL A 32 11.09 -4.67 0.09
CA VAL A 32 10.60 -4.97 -1.26
C VAL A 32 10.50 -6.49 -1.43
N LEU A 33 9.32 -6.98 -1.82
CA LEU A 33 9.10 -8.38 -2.16
C LEU A 33 9.07 -8.58 -3.67
N LEU A 34 10.14 -9.13 -4.22
CA LEU A 34 10.26 -9.47 -5.65
C LEU A 34 10.08 -10.97 -5.86
N ALA A 35 9.18 -11.33 -6.78
CA ALA A 35 9.00 -12.70 -7.27
C ALA A 35 8.22 -12.68 -8.60
N PRO A 36 8.27 -13.74 -9.41
CA PRO A 36 7.47 -13.81 -10.65
C PRO A 36 5.96 -13.81 -10.39
N ALA A 37 5.17 -13.59 -11.45
CA ALA A 37 3.71 -13.72 -11.39
C ALA A 37 3.30 -15.14 -10.95
N GLY A 38 2.22 -15.26 -10.19
CA GLY A 38 1.72 -16.56 -9.70
C GLY A 38 2.42 -17.13 -8.45
N TYR A 39 3.54 -16.54 -7.99
CA TYR A 39 4.26 -17.02 -6.79
C TYR A 39 3.56 -16.68 -5.45
N GLY A 40 2.42 -15.98 -5.49
CA GLY A 40 1.63 -15.64 -4.29
C GLY A 40 2.21 -14.49 -3.45
N LYS A 41 2.85 -13.50 -4.09
CA LYS A 41 3.39 -12.30 -3.43
C LYS A 41 2.33 -11.53 -2.65
N THR A 42 1.24 -11.17 -3.33
CA THR A 42 0.07 -10.50 -2.73
C THR A 42 -0.47 -11.29 -1.55
N SER A 43 -0.62 -12.61 -1.69
CA SER A 43 -1.08 -13.47 -0.60
C SER A 43 -0.13 -13.47 0.60
N ALA A 44 1.19 -13.46 0.37
CA ALA A 44 2.19 -13.38 1.42
C ALA A 44 2.19 -12.01 2.11
N LEU A 45 2.14 -10.91 1.35
CA LEU A 45 2.09 -9.55 1.90
C LEU A 45 0.82 -9.29 2.71
N ARG A 46 -0.35 -9.74 2.22
CA ARG A 46 -1.62 -9.61 2.96
C ARG A 46 -1.60 -10.41 4.26
N ALA A 47 -1.08 -11.64 4.23
CA ALA A 47 -0.94 -12.46 5.44
C ALA A 47 0.01 -11.82 6.46
N PHE A 48 1.10 -11.21 5.97
CA PHE A 48 2.04 -10.47 6.80
C PHE A 48 1.41 -9.21 7.42
N VAL A 49 0.72 -8.38 6.63
CA VAL A 49 0.04 -7.16 7.09
C VAL A 49 -0.96 -7.49 8.20
N GLY A 50 -1.76 -8.55 8.05
CA GLY A 50 -2.69 -9.00 9.08
C GLY A 50 -1.99 -9.44 10.38
N ALA A 51 -0.75 -9.90 10.31
CA ALA A 51 0.05 -10.34 11.45
C ALA A 51 0.96 -9.23 12.04
N ALA A 52 1.10 -8.09 11.37
CA ALA A 52 2.04 -7.04 11.77
C ALA A 52 1.61 -6.31 13.05
N GLY A 53 0.30 -6.29 13.36
CA GLY A 53 -0.22 -5.60 14.56
C GLY A 53 -0.09 -4.08 14.52
N LEU A 54 0.25 -3.51 13.36
CA LEU A 54 0.40 -2.07 13.14
C LEU A 54 -0.76 -1.54 12.28
N PRO A 55 -1.10 -0.25 12.37
CA PRO A 55 -1.93 0.42 11.36
C PRO A 55 -1.29 0.24 9.98
N VAL A 56 -2.09 -0.21 9.00
CA VAL A 56 -1.64 -0.42 7.63
C VAL A 56 -2.57 0.29 6.67
N LEU A 57 -1.99 1.06 5.76
CA LEU A 57 -2.65 1.54 4.54
C LEU A 57 -2.20 0.66 3.38
N TRP A 58 -3.16 0.05 2.67
CA TRP A 58 -2.89 -0.83 1.53
C TRP A 58 -3.41 -0.22 0.23
N LEU A 59 -2.51 0.07 -0.71
CA LEU A 59 -2.85 0.49 -2.06
C LEU A 59 -2.64 -0.68 -3.04
N ASP A 60 -3.75 -1.14 -3.63
CA ASP A 60 -3.74 -2.16 -4.68
C ASP A 60 -3.52 -1.51 -6.04
N ARG A 61 -2.46 -1.90 -6.76
CA ARG A 61 -2.17 -1.43 -8.13
C ARG A 61 -2.22 0.10 -8.27
N PRO A 62 -1.48 0.86 -7.43
CA PRO A 62 -1.55 2.32 -7.38
C PRO A 62 -1.22 3.00 -8.73
N PHE A 63 -0.43 2.33 -9.58
CA PHE A 63 -0.04 2.83 -10.90
C PHE A 63 -1.07 2.60 -12.01
N GLU A 64 -2.23 1.99 -11.73
CA GLU A 64 -3.35 1.99 -12.68
C GLU A 64 -4.10 3.33 -12.69
N THR A 65 -3.85 4.21 -11.71
CA THR A 65 -4.44 5.55 -11.62
C THR A 65 -3.44 6.62 -12.09
N GLU A 66 -3.92 7.72 -12.68
CA GLU A 66 -3.06 8.87 -12.94
C GLU A 66 -2.50 9.47 -11.63
N TRP A 67 -1.41 10.25 -11.75
CA TRP A 67 -0.69 10.81 -10.61
C TRP A 67 -1.59 11.53 -9.59
N ARG A 68 -2.56 12.33 -10.05
CA ARG A 68 -3.52 13.00 -9.17
C ARG A 68 -4.34 11.98 -8.37
N GLY A 69 -4.92 10.98 -9.04
CA GLY A 69 -5.75 9.99 -8.37
C GLY A 69 -4.95 9.10 -7.43
N PHE A 70 -3.70 8.77 -7.77
CA PHE A 70 -2.77 8.12 -6.83
C PHE A 70 -2.56 8.96 -5.56
N LEU A 71 -2.25 10.25 -5.69
CA LEU A 71 -2.08 11.13 -4.53
C LEU A 71 -3.37 11.31 -3.72
N GLN A 72 -4.54 11.31 -4.36
CA GLN A 72 -5.83 11.34 -3.68
C GLN A 72 -6.05 10.07 -2.86
N GLN A 73 -5.86 8.89 -3.45
CA GLN A 73 -5.98 7.61 -2.75
C GLN A 73 -5.01 7.53 -1.57
N LEU A 74 -3.75 7.95 -1.78
CA LEU A 74 -2.74 7.98 -0.73
C LEU A 74 -3.12 8.94 0.41
N GLY A 75 -3.48 10.18 0.09
CA GLY A 75 -3.86 11.19 1.09
C GLY A 75 -5.13 10.82 1.85
N GLU A 76 -6.15 10.28 1.18
CA GLU A 76 -7.37 9.78 1.83
C GLU A 76 -7.08 8.59 2.73
N GLY A 77 -6.25 7.66 2.27
CA GLY A 77 -5.83 6.51 3.05
C GLY A 77 -5.08 6.89 4.32
N VAL A 78 -4.12 7.83 4.22
CA VAL A 78 -3.40 8.35 5.39
C VAL A 78 -4.38 8.98 6.39
N ALA A 79 -5.32 9.81 5.91
CA ALA A 79 -6.30 10.47 6.77
C ALA A 79 -7.28 9.48 7.44
N ARG A 80 -7.77 8.47 6.70
CA ARG A 80 -8.86 7.59 7.17
C ARG A 80 -8.38 6.30 7.83
N GLU A 81 -7.41 5.62 7.23
CA GLU A 81 -6.93 4.32 7.69
C GLU A 81 -5.85 4.46 8.76
N LEU A 82 -4.93 5.40 8.57
CA LEU A 82 -3.85 5.66 9.52
C LEU A 82 -4.19 6.74 10.55
N ARG A 83 -5.30 7.46 10.37
CA ARG A 83 -5.70 8.61 11.21
C ARG A 83 -4.61 9.69 11.28
N GLY A 84 -3.89 9.88 10.17
CA GLY A 84 -2.86 10.90 10.02
C GLY A 84 -3.43 12.28 9.69
N GLY A 85 -2.58 13.14 9.15
CA GLY A 85 -2.96 14.48 8.71
C GLY A 85 -3.82 14.50 7.43
N THR A 86 -4.21 15.71 7.01
CA THR A 86 -5.10 15.95 5.86
C THR A 86 -4.55 17.01 4.89
N SER A 87 -3.29 17.42 5.03
CA SER A 87 -2.65 18.49 4.29
C SER A 87 -2.65 18.21 2.79
N LEU A 88 -2.24 17.00 2.39
CA LEU A 88 -2.17 16.59 0.99
C LEU A 88 -3.57 16.57 0.36
N VAL A 89 -4.52 15.91 1.04
CA VAL A 89 -5.87 15.75 0.50
C VAL A 89 -6.60 17.10 0.38
N ARG A 90 -6.38 18.02 1.35
CA ARG A 90 -6.92 19.38 1.29
C ARG A 90 -6.34 20.19 0.14
N ALA A 91 -5.03 20.07 -0.12
CA ALA A 91 -4.40 20.74 -1.26
C ALA A 91 -4.98 20.23 -2.61
N LEU A 92 -5.17 18.92 -2.74
CA LEU A 92 -5.72 18.29 -3.95
C LEU A 92 -7.17 18.70 -4.21
N TYR A 93 -8.01 18.71 -3.17
CA TYR A 93 -9.41 19.16 -3.26
C TYR A 93 -9.57 20.68 -3.38
N GLY A 94 -8.54 21.44 -3.00
CA GLY A 94 -8.45 22.88 -3.24
C GLY A 94 -8.20 23.26 -4.70
N GLY A 95 -8.14 22.29 -5.62
CA GLY A 95 -8.00 22.51 -7.07
C GLY A 95 -6.55 22.48 -7.58
N GLY A 96 -5.56 22.46 -6.70
CA GLY A 96 -4.14 22.35 -7.06
C GLY A 96 -3.68 20.91 -7.21
N LEU A 97 -2.71 20.67 -8.08
CA LEU A 97 -1.75 19.58 -7.91
C LEU A 97 -0.49 20.27 -7.37
N PRO A 98 -0.03 19.98 -6.14
CA PRO A 98 1.21 20.58 -5.64
C PRO A 98 2.38 20.19 -6.56
N GLU A 99 3.28 21.13 -6.83
CA GLU A 99 4.52 20.85 -7.59
C GLU A 99 5.35 19.77 -6.91
N ASP A 100 5.45 19.83 -5.58
CA ASP A 100 6.02 18.77 -4.74
C ASP A 100 5.00 18.33 -3.67
N PRO A 101 4.42 17.13 -3.79
CA PRO A 101 3.50 16.58 -2.79
C PRO A 101 4.20 16.00 -1.55
N LEU A 102 5.52 15.76 -1.59
CA LEU A 102 6.23 15.06 -0.52
C LEU A 102 6.17 15.79 0.83
N PRO A 103 6.35 17.12 0.93
CA PRO A 103 6.25 17.83 2.21
C PRO A 103 4.87 17.67 2.86
N LEU A 104 3.80 17.71 2.07
CA LEU A 104 2.43 17.54 2.56
C LEU A 104 2.18 16.10 3.03
N LEU A 105 2.65 15.12 2.26
CA LEU A 105 2.56 13.71 2.62
C LEU A 105 3.35 13.41 3.90
N LEU A 106 4.58 13.92 4.02
CA LEU A 106 5.41 13.71 5.20
C LEU A 106 4.80 14.36 6.45
N ALA A 107 4.19 15.54 6.32
CA ALA A 107 3.45 16.16 7.41
C ALA A 107 2.26 15.29 7.84
N ASP A 108 1.52 14.72 6.88
CA ASP A 108 0.37 13.88 7.17
C ASP A 108 0.76 12.55 7.82
N LEU A 109 1.84 11.92 7.38
CA LEU A 109 2.40 10.71 7.99
C LEU A 109 3.01 10.98 9.38
N SER A 110 3.62 12.14 9.59
CA SER A 110 4.19 12.53 10.90
C SER A 110 3.12 12.76 11.97
N ALA A 111 1.86 13.00 11.56
CA ALA A 111 0.73 13.12 12.46
C ALA A 111 0.12 11.75 12.85
N VAL A 112 0.54 10.66 12.23
CA VAL A 112 0.10 9.30 12.60
C VAL A 112 0.68 8.94 13.96
N ALA A 113 -0.16 8.43 14.86
CA ALA A 113 0.28 8.00 16.18
C ALA A 113 1.03 6.66 16.10
N GLY A 114 2.34 6.70 16.33
CA GLY A 114 3.19 5.52 16.38
C GLY A 114 3.60 4.96 15.02
N ASP A 115 4.20 3.76 15.05
CA ASP A 115 4.67 3.09 13.85
C ASP A 115 3.49 2.61 12.98
N HIS A 116 3.66 2.69 11.68
CA HIS A 116 2.65 2.34 10.69
C HIS A 116 3.30 1.78 9.42
N VAL A 117 2.51 1.12 8.59
CA VAL A 117 2.98 0.50 7.34
C VAL A 117 2.20 1.05 6.14
N LEU A 118 2.94 1.43 5.11
CA LEU A 118 2.39 1.68 3.77
C LEU A 118 2.67 0.45 2.90
N GLY A 119 1.62 -0.25 2.51
CA GLY A 119 1.68 -1.37 1.58
C GLY A 119 1.29 -0.92 0.18
N PHE A 120 2.19 -1.13 -0.79
CA PHE A 120 1.89 -0.91 -2.20
C PHE A 120 2.00 -2.24 -2.94
N ASP A 121 0.89 -2.74 -3.48
CA ASP A 121 0.91 -3.96 -4.28
C ASP A 121 1.11 -3.64 -5.76
N ASP A 122 1.76 -4.56 -6.46
CA ASP A 122 2.01 -4.46 -7.90
C ASP A 122 2.68 -3.12 -8.32
N LEU A 123 3.71 -2.73 -7.57
CA LEU A 123 4.54 -1.59 -7.94
C LEU A 123 5.23 -1.88 -9.28
N ARG A 124 5.05 -0.97 -10.23
CA ARG A 124 5.73 -0.99 -11.52
C ARG A 124 6.88 0.00 -11.51
N PRO A 125 8.00 -0.29 -12.20
CA PRO A 125 9.02 0.72 -12.45
C PRO A 125 8.37 1.92 -13.14
N VAL A 126 8.64 3.12 -12.63
CA VAL A 126 8.41 4.32 -13.41
C VAL A 126 9.39 4.24 -14.58
N PRO A 127 8.95 4.31 -15.85
CA PRO A 127 9.87 4.39 -16.98
C PRO A 127 10.87 5.51 -16.72
N GLY A 128 12.16 5.21 -16.77
CA GLY A 128 13.18 6.25 -16.73
C GLY A 128 13.14 7.03 -18.03
N ASP A 129 13.18 8.36 -17.93
CA ASP A 129 13.46 9.26 -19.05
C ASP A 129 14.90 9.05 -19.56
#